data_AF-A0A7W0CW85-F1
#
_entry.id   AF-A0A7W0CW85-F1
#
_cell.length_a   1.000
_cell.length_b   1.000
_cell.length_c   1.000
_cell.angle_alpha   90.00
_cell.angle_beta   90.00
_cell.angle_gamma   90.00
#
_symmetry.space_group_name_H-M   'P 1'
#
loop_
_entity.id
_entity.type
_entity.pdbx_description
1 polymer ?
#
loop_
_entity_poly.entity_id
_entity_poly.type
_entity_poly.pdbx_seq_one_letter_code
_entity_poly.pdbx_strand_id
1 'polypeptide(L)'
;MGNWVEKRYRYLLWSIVGLGALARLVWIVRRGEFDPMPVESQQVAVTLVREGRFADPFLAVTGATAHVGPATVWPTAIAYRLFGIETPLAEVALQLVAVLLSMSCVLLAARLMRAAGAGAVACLGAAALACFVPLQISIEIVEMRVWEGMLAACLLLFALGLIIEADKAIPSGKRLAAIGAIVALCLFVNQAAGLGAGGAFALLLVRRVPPRRWVAPVLGFVVALTLTAGPWAMRNAQELGRPIPFRDNLGLELALANNDYMARTDDRHRTFMEMLDRIHPMKPAGLAALRRSGGEVAYYDQLKEQVIGWIGTHPADFARLSLVRASDIFFPPAWYWTFWGEGAKAVGPRQALTWAISALALLSLATLAWRRRSHAYVAVALPLAMLPYVLVQPVFRYRYLIATLLVFVACDGLMRLIAWLRSRPAMRIGLRDELVAAE
;
A
#
# COMPACT_ATOMS: atom_id res chain seq x y z
N MET A 1 -3.13 -28.39 26.41
CA MET A 1 -2.33 -28.43 25.16
C MET A 1 -2.48 -27.16 24.30
N GLY A 2 -3.68 -26.60 24.08
CA GLY A 2 -3.91 -25.41 23.24
C GLY A 2 -3.11 -24.15 23.64
N ASN A 3 -3.09 -23.79 24.93
CA ASN A 3 -2.35 -22.61 25.41
C ASN A 3 -0.83 -22.68 25.16
N TRP A 4 -0.26 -23.88 25.18
CA TRP A 4 1.17 -24.07 24.97
C TRP A 4 1.57 -23.95 23.49
N VAL A 5 0.75 -24.48 22.58
CA VAL A 5 0.95 -24.34 21.13
C VAL A 5 0.83 -22.88 20.72
N GLU A 6 -0.17 -22.17 21.22
CA GLU A 6 -0.34 -20.73 20.92
C GLU A 6 0.80 -19.89 21.51
N LYS A 7 1.27 -20.22 22.73
CA LYS A 7 2.43 -19.56 23.33
C LYS A 7 3.71 -19.77 22.49
N ARG A 8 3.96 -21.00 22.03
CA ARG A 8 5.09 -21.32 21.12
C ARG A 8 4.98 -20.59 19.79
N TYR A 9 3.80 -20.59 19.17
CA TYR A 9 3.55 -19.83 17.93
C TYR A 9 3.91 -18.35 18.11
N ARG A 10 3.45 -17.72 19.20
CA ARG A 10 3.77 -16.32 19.50
C ARG A 10 5.27 -16.11 19.66
N TYR A 11 5.97 -16.95 20.42
CA TYR A 11 7.42 -16.82 20.57
C TYR A 11 8.14 -16.92 19.22
N LEU A 12 7.82 -17.93 18.40
CA LEU A 12 8.44 -18.10 17.09
C LEU A 12 8.14 -16.92 16.16
N LEU A 13 6.91 -16.41 16.16
CA LEU A 13 6.54 -15.24 15.36
C LEU A 13 7.36 -14.02 15.77
N TRP A 14 7.46 -13.73 17.07
CA TRP A 14 8.27 -12.63 17.59
C TRP A 14 9.76 -12.81 17.29
N SER A 15 10.29 -14.03 17.36
CA SER A 15 11.67 -14.33 16.96
C SER A 15 11.90 -14.06 15.48
N ILE A 16 11.00 -14.51 14.60
CA ILE A 16 11.08 -14.26 13.15
C ILE A 16 11.05 -12.76 12.87
N VAL A 17 10.12 -12.03 13.49
CA VAL A 17 9.98 -10.58 13.30
C VAL A 17 11.19 -9.83 13.86
N GLY A 18 11.70 -10.23 15.03
CA GLY A 18 12.90 -9.64 15.62
C GLY A 18 14.15 -9.84 14.76
N LEU A 19 14.34 -11.04 14.22
CA LEU A 19 15.41 -11.33 13.26
C LEU A 19 15.21 -10.61 11.92
N GLY A 20 13.96 -10.48 11.47
CA GLY A 20 13.60 -9.68 10.29
C GLY A 20 13.96 -8.21 10.46
N ALA A 21 13.66 -7.63 11.62
CA ALA A 21 14.05 -6.27 11.98
C ALA A 21 15.58 -6.13 11.98
N LEU A 22 16.28 -7.06 12.63
CA LEU A 22 17.75 -7.09 12.66
C LEU A 22 18.34 -7.15 11.24
N ALA A 23 17.75 -7.93 10.34
CA ALA A 23 18.19 -8.00 8.94
C ALA A 23 18.06 -6.64 8.22
N ARG A 24 17.00 -5.87 8.47
CA ARG A 24 16.88 -4.50 7.92
C ARG A 24 17.92 -3.56 8.53
N LEU A 25 18.13 -3.63 9.85
CA LEU A 25 19.14 -2.80 10.52
C LEU A 25 20.55 -3.09 9.99
N VAL A 26 20.90 -4.36 9.79
CA VAL A 26 22.17 -4.76 9.16
C VAL A 26 22.27 -4.20 7.74
N TRP A 27 21.18 -4.20 6.97
CA TRP A 27 21.18 -3.62 5.63
C TRP A 27 21.37 -2.10 5.65
N ILE A 28 20.69 -1.39 6.57
CA ILE A 28 20.85 0.06 6.77
C ILE A 28 22.32 0.39 7.06
N VAL A 29 22.93 -0.30 8.03
CA VAL A 29 24.33 -0.09 8.41
C VAL A 29 25.27 -0.42 7.26
N ARG A 30 25.02 -1.51 6.51
CA ARG A 30 25.84 -1.91 5.36
C ARG A 30 25.76 -0.96 4.19
N ARG A 31 24.61 -0.32 3.97
CA ARG A 31 24.44 0.67 2.91
C ARG A 31 25.26 1.92 3.22
N GLY A 32 25.27 2.37 4.48
CA GLY A 32 26.05 3.54 4.91
C GLY A 32 25.59 4.87 4.32
N GLU A 33 24.52 4.89 3.53
CA GLU A 33 23.92 6.08 2.93
C GLU A 33 22.77 6.57 3.82
N PHE A 34 22.97 7.74 4.43
CA PHE A 34 21.98 8.40 5.29
C PHE A 34 21.54 9.74 4.72
N ASP A 35 21.67 9.91 3.41
CA ASP A 35 21.29 11.15 2.73
C ASP A 35 19.77 11.30 2.69
N PRO A 36 19.25 12.53 2.73
CA PRO A 36 17.83 12.79 2.51
C PRO A 36 17.41 12.36 1.11
N MET A 37 16.14 11.95 0.97
CA MET A 37 15.58 11.62 -0.35
C MET A 37 14.94 12.89 -0.95
N PRO A 38 15.46 13.46 -2.04
CA PRO A 38 14.94 14.71 -2.61
C PRO A 38 13.65 14.42 -3.38
N VAL A 39 12.53 14.36 -2.64
CA VAL A 39 11.18 14.16 -3.17
C VAL A 39 10.22 15.17 -2.57
N GLU A 40 9.02 15.25 -3.13
CA GLU A 40 8.00 16.24 -2.79
C GLU A 40 7.64 16.20 -1.30
N SER A 41 7.45 15.01 -0.73
CA SER A 41 7.12 14.88 0.69
C SER A 41 8.22 15.41 1.61
N GLN A 42 9.48 15.18 1.24
CA GLN A 42 10.64 15.63 1.99
C GLN A 42 10.81 17.14 1.88
N GLN A 43 10.64 17.71 0.68
CA GLN A 43 10.73 19.17 0.46
C GLN A 43 9.66 19.93 1.25
N VAL A 44 8.42 19.45 1.25
CA VAL A 44 7.36 20.06 2.07
C VAL A 44 7.67 19.94 3.56
N ALA A 45 8.30 18.85 4.02
CA ALA A 45 8.73 18.72 5.40
C ALA A 45 9.81 19.76 5.75
N VAL A 46 10.78 20.02 4.86
CA VAL A 46 11.78 21.09 5.04
C VAL A 46 11.09 22.44 5.22
N THR A 47 10.21 22.82 4.29
CA THR A 47 9.50 24.11 4.32
C THR A 47 8.62 24.24 5.57
N LEU A 48 7.95 23.16 5.98
CA LEU A 48 7.12 23.15 7.19
C LEU A 48 7.93 23.38 8.47
N VAL A 49 9.18 22.88 8.53
CA VAL A 49 10.06 23.11 9.67
C VAL A 49 10.70 24.49 9.64
N ARG A 50 11.14 24.97 8.47
CA ARG A 50 11.80 26.28 8.33
C ARG A 50 10.83 27.45 8.46
N GLU A 51 9.65 27.33 7.84
CA GLU A 51 8.75 28.47 7.60
C GLU A 51 7.38 28.28 8.24
N GLY A 52 7.08 27.08 8.78
CA GLY A 52 5.76 26.78 9.32
C GLY A 52 4.68 26.62 8.24
N ARG A 53 5.07 26.50 6.97
CA ARG A 53 4.16 26.44 5.83
C ARG A 53 4.22 25.10 5.10
N PHE A 54 3.07 24.60 4.69
CA PHE A 54 2.95 23.42 3.85
C PHE A 54 3.04 23.86 2.37
N ALA A 55 4.29 24.00 1.88
CA ALA A 55 4.60 24.71 0.65
C ALA A 55 5.83 24.13 -0.08
N ASP A 56 6.01 24.55 -1.33
CA ASP A 56 7.21 24.39 -2.15
C ASP A 56 7.71 22.93 -2.33
N PRO A 57 6.87 22.01 -2.84
CA PRO A 57 7.22 20.61 -3.00
C PRO A 57 8.28 20.32 -4.08
N PHE A 58 8.59 21.28 -4.96
CA PHE A 58 9.29 21.01 -6.23
C PHE A 58 10.71 21.56 -6.33
N LEU A 59 11.46 21.60 -5.22
CA LEU A 59 12.85 22.14 -5.15
C LEU A 59 12.96 23.61 -5.61
N ALA A 60 11.83 24.31 -5.68
CA ALA A 60 11.70 25.67 -6.14
C ALA A 60 10.51 26.32 -5.43
N VAL A 61 10.55 27.64 -5.31
CA VAL A 61 9.43 28.40 -4.75
C VAL A 61 8.25 28.33 -5.72
N THR A 62 7.17 27.67 -5.28
CA THR A 62 5.89 27.49 -5.98
C THR A 62 4.67 27.84 -5.13
N GLY A 63 4.85 28.11 -3.83
CA GLY A 63 3.80 28.51 -2.89
C GLY A 63 3.19 27.35 -2.12
N ALA A 64 2.02 27.62 -1.52
CA ALA A 64 1.25 26.60 -0.80
C ALA A 64 0.96 25.38 -1.69
N THR A 65 0.90 24.20 -1.09
CA THR A 65 0.67 22.94 -1.81
C THR A 65 -0.33 22.04 -1.09
N ALA A 66 -1.06 21.26 -1.87
CA ALA A 66 -1.80 20.07 -1.46
C ALA A 66 -1.37 18.82 -2.26
N HIS A 67 -0.25 18.87 -2.98
CA HIS A 67 0.31 17.76 -3.74
C HIS A 67 0.53 16.50 -2.88
N VAL A 68 1.03 16.67 -1.65
CA VAL A 68 1.14 15.63 -0.62
C VAL A 68 0.19 15.90 0.55
N GLY A 69 -0.22 14.83 1.23
CA GLY A 69 -1.10 14.93 2.40
C GLY A 69 -0.32 15.09 3.72
N PRO A 70 -0.98 15.56 4.80
CA PRO A 70 -0.33 15.74 6.09
C PRO A 70 0.30 14.46 6.66
N ALA A 71 -0.38 13.32 6.50
CA ALA A 71 0.10 12.02 6.98
C ALA A 71 1.42 11.57 6.32
N THR A 72 1.68 12.05 5.10
CA THR A 72 2.93 11.80 4.37
C THR A 72 4.08 12.67 4.92
N VAL A 73 3.79 13.92 5.27
CA VAL A 73 4.81 14.94 5.61
C VAL A 73 5.17 14.95 7.10
N TRP A 74 4.20 14.77 7.99
CA TRP A 74 4.40 14.93 9.43
C TRP A 74 5.50 14.04 10.03
N PRO A 75 5.64 12.75 9.68
CA PRO A 75 6.74 11.94 10.21
C PRO A 75 8.12 12.54 9.93
N THR A 76 8.36 12.96 8.68
CA THR A 76 9.61 13.61 8.27
C THR A 76 9.79 14.97 8.95
N ALA A 77 8.75 15.79 9.01
CA ALA A 77 8.82 17.09 9.67
C ALA A 77 9.09 16.98 11.18
N ILE A 78 8.52 15.98 11.86
CA ILE A 78 8.79 15.69 13.28
C ILE A 78 10.24 15.29 13.46
N ALA A 79 10.76 14.38 12.62
CA ALA A 79 12.17 13.98 12.68
C ALA A 79 13.11 15.18 12.46
N TYR A 80 12.82 16.04 11.48
CA TYR A 80 13.61 17.25 11.21
C TYR A 80 13.55 18.28 12.33
N ARG A 81 12.42 18.41 13.05
CA ARG A 81 12.35 19.27 14.25
C ARG A 81 13.17 18.73 15.40
N LEU A 82 13.20 17.41 15.59
CA LEU A 82 13.89 16.79 16.73
C LEU A 82 15.39 16.63 16.52
N PHE A 83 15.82 16.31 15.30
CA PHE A 83 17.18 15.89 15.01
C PHE A 83 17.91 16.81 14.01
N GLY A 84 17.24 17.88 13.55
CA GLY A 84 17.74 18.79 12.53
C GLY A 84 17.31 18.41 11.12
N ILE A 85 17.16 19.42 10.27
CA ILE A 85 16.76 19.26 8.86
C ILE A 85 17.85 18.51 8.10
N GLU A 86 17.46 17.44 7.40
CA GLU A 86 18.33 16.67 6.49
C GLU A 86 19.61 16.13 7.17
N THR A 87 19.60 15.96 8.49
CA THR A 87 20.74 15.38 9.21
C THR A 87 20.71 13.86 9.14
N PRO A 88 21.89 13.18 9.18
CA PRO A 88 21.95 11.73 9.22
C PRO A 88 21.13 11.12 10.37
N LEU A 89 21.07 11.81 11.52
CA LEU A 89 20.30 11.34 12.68
C LEU A 89 18.79 11.34 12.41
N ALA A 90 18.27 12.38 11.75
CA ALA A 90 16.86 12.41 11.35
C ALA A 90 16.55 11.29 10.36
N GLU A 91 17.44 11.07 9.40
CA GLU A 91 17.25 10.04 8.37
C GLU A 91 17.32 8.63 8.96
N VAL A 92 18.23 8.35 9.89
CA VAL A 92 18.26 7.10 10.67
C VAL A 92 16.97 6.93 11.46
N ALA A 93 16.47 7.97 12.12
CA ALA A 93 15.22 7.89 12.88
C ALA A 93 14.02 7.51 11.97
N LEU A 94 13.94 8.08 10.77
CA LEU A 94 12.91 7.75 9.79
C LEU A 94 13.05 6.30 9.29
N GLN A 95 14.28 5.83 9.04
CA GLN A 95 14.53 4.44 8.69
C GLN A 95 14.11 3.47 9.80
N LEU A 96 14.35 3.81 11.08
CA LEU A 96 13.90 3.01 12.21
C LEU A 96 12.37 2.95 12.31
N VAL A 97 11.68 4.06 12.07
CA VAL A 97 10.20 4.09 11.96
C VAL A 97 9.75 3.21 10.81
N ALA A 98 10.43 3.24 9.66
CA ALA A 98 10.12 2.40 8.53
C ALA A 98 10.30 0.90 8.87
N VAL A 99 11.40 0.51 9.54
CA VAL A 99 11.58 -0.87 10.02
C VAL A 99 10.44 -1.27 10.97
N LEU A 100 10.06 -0.41 11.91
CA LEU A 100 8.97 -0.68 12.84
C LEU A 100 7.63 -0.91 12.10
N LEU A 101 7.30 -0.06 11.13
CA LEU A 101 6.06 -0.20 10.35
C LEU A 101 6.09 -1.44 9.44
N SER A 102 7.23 -1.78 8.82
CA SER A 102 7.39 -3.02 8.03
C SER A 102 7.12 -4.26 8.89
N MET A 103 7.72 -4.31 10.09
CA MET A 103 7.51 -5.41 11.03
C MET A 103 6.08 -5.44 11.57
N SER A 104 5.47 -4.28 11.76
CA SER A 104 4.06 -4.15 12.14
C SER A 104 3.13 -4.72 11.07
N CYS A 105 3.40 -4.50 9.78
CA CYS A 105 2.67 -5.14 8.68
C CYS A 105 2.71 -6.67 8.80
N VAL A 106 3.88 -7.27 9.09
CA VAL A 106 4.01 -8.73 9.24
C VAL A 106 3.19 -9.24 10.43
N LEU A 107 3.27 -8.56 11.58
CA LEU A 107 2.51 -8.93 12.79
C LEU A 107 0.99 -8.79 12.58
N LEU A 108 0.56 -7.69 11.96
CA LEU A 108 -0.85 -7.44 11.66
C LEU A 108 -1.41 -8.43 10.64
N ALA A 109 -0.65 -8.75 9.58
CA ALA A 109 -1.03 -9.77 8.61
C ALA A 109 -1.12 -11.16 9.24
N ALA A 110 -0.18 -11.52 10.12
CA ALA A 110 -0.25 -12.76 10.88
C ALA A 110 -1.50 -12.80 11.77
N ARG A 111 -1.76 -11.74 12.54
CA ARG A 111 -2.96 -11.64 13.38
C ARG A 111 -4.24 -11.74 12.56
N LEU A 112 -4.34 -11.00 11.47
CA LEU A 112 -5.45 -11.02 10.52
C LEU A 112 -5.70 -12.44 10.01
N MET A 113 -4.67 -13.11 9.48
CA MET A 113 -4.84 -14.44 8.88
C MET A 113 -5.13 -15.51 9.92
N ARG A 114 -4.55 -15.43 11.12
CA ARG A 114 -4.96 -16.28 12.26
C ARG A 114 -6.43 -16.06 12.59
N ALA A 115 -6.90 -14.81 12.61
CA ALA A 115 -8.32 -14.50 12.83
C ALA A 115 -9.22 -15.01 11.71
N ALA A 116 -8.73 -15.08 10.47
CA ALA A 116 -9.37 -15.69 9.30
C ALA A 116 -9.31 -17.23 9.28
N GLY A 117 -8.68 -17.85 10.29
CA GLY A 117 -8.57 -19.30 10.45
C GLY A 117 -7.42 -19.95 9.70
N ALA A 118 -6.38 -19.19 9.33
CA ALA A 118 -5.14 -19.72 8.80
C ALA A 118 -4.36 -20.52 9.87
N GLY A 119 -3.68 -21.57 9.43
CA GLY A 119 -2.84 -22.40 10.29
C GLY A 119 -1.60 -21.65 10.81
N ALA A 120 -1.10 -22.04 11.98
CA ALA A 120 0.09 -21.43 12.58
C ALA A 120 1.32 -21.57 11.67
N VAL A 121 1.52 -22.75 11.07
CA VAL A 121 2.62 -23.02 10.14
C VAL A 121 2.55 -22.12 8.90
N ALA A 122 1.35 -21.91 8.34
CA ALA A 122 1.17 -21.01 7.20
C ALA A 122 1.56 -19.57 7.55
N CYS A 123 1.17 -19.10 8.74
CA CYS A 123 1.49 -17.74 9.20
C CYS A 123 2.98 -17.58 9.53
N LEU A 124 3.62 -18.60 10.14
CA LEU A 124 5.06 -18.57 10.41
C LEU A 124 5.87 -18.61 9.10
N GLY A 125 5.46 -19.45 8.14
CA GLY A 125 6.09 -19.52 6.82
C GLY A 125 5.95 -18.20 6.05
N ALA A 126 4.76 -17.59 6.08
CA ALA A 126 4.54 -16.26 5.49
C ALA A 126 5.37 -15.17 6.17
N ALA A 127 5.43 -15.17 7.50
CA ALA A 127 6.26 -14.23 8.26
C ALA A 127 7.74 -14.41 7.91
N ALA A 128 8.24 -15.65 7.85
CA ALA A 128 9.62 -15.93 7.47
C ALA A 128 9.90 -15.48 6.02
N LEU A 129 8.98 -15.71 5.08
CA LEU A 129 9.10 -15.26 3.70
C LEU A 129 9.18 -13.73 3.63
N ALA A 130 8.28 -13.01 4.31
CA ALA A 130 8.28 -11.55 4.35
C ALA A 130 9.52 -10.97 5.07
N CYS A 131 9.99 -11.62 6.13
CA CYS A 131 11.12 -11.15 6.93
C CYS A 131 12.49 -11.53 6.38
N PHE A 132 12.65 -12.61 5.61
CA PHE A 132 13.99 -13.06 5.21
C PHE A 132 14.24 -13.04 3.70
N VAL A 133 13.19 -12.93 2.88
CA VAL A 133 13.36 -12.79 1.44
C VAL A 133 13.25 -11.30 1.06
N PRO A 134 14.32 -10.69 0.52
CA PRO A 134 14.38 -9.26 0.24
C PRO A 134 13.63 -8.93 -1.07
N LEU A 135 12.31 -9.13 -1.08
CA LEU A 135 11.48 -8.82 -2.24
C LEU A 135 11.42 -7.32 -2.54
N GLN A 136 11.38 -6.51 -1.48
CA GLN A 136 11.12 -5.07 -1.52
C GLN A 136 11.98 -4.29 -0.50
N ILE A 137 13.18 -4.79 -0.19
CA ILE A 137 13.95 -4.27 0.95
C ILE A 137 14.27 -2.78 0.81
N SER A 138 14.67 -2.26 -0.36
CA SER A 138 14.91 -0.82 -0.51
C SER A 138 13.63 0.01 -0.35
N ILE A 139 12.49 -0.47 -0.84
CA ILE A 139 11.21 0.21 -0.60
C ILE A 139 10.94 0.31 0.90
N GLU A 140 11.13 -0.78 1.64
CA GLU A 140 10.82 -0.84 3.08
C GLU A 140 11.61 0.17 3.90
N ILE A 141 12.89 0.40 3.59
CA ILE A 141 13.76 1.21 4.45
C ILE A 141 14.19 2.54 3.83
N VAL A 142 14.02 2.74 2.52
CA VAL A 142 14.48 3.97 1.84
C VAL A 142 13.31 4.78 1.35
N GLU A 143 12.43 4.19 0.54
CA GLU A 143 11.28 4.95 0.02
C GLU A 143 10.24 5.19 1.12
N MET A 144 9.80 4.13 1.82
CA MET A 144 8.71 4.23 2.80
C MET A 144 9.05 5.00 4.07
N ARG A 145 10.29 5.49 4.22
CA ARG A 145 10.68 6.38 5.33
C ARG A 145 10.09 7.79 5.18
N VAL A 146 9.76 8.21 3.95
CA VAL A 146 9.19 9.54 3.64
C VAL A 146 7.82 9.46 2.93
N TRP A 147 7.27 8.26 2.78
CA TRP A 147 5.97 8.02 2.16
C TRP A 147 5.04 7.25 3.11
N GLU A 148 3.74 7.56 3.06
CA GLU A 148 2.75 7.02 3.98
C GLU A 148 2.30 5.58 3.67
N GLY A 149 2.75 5.00 2.56
CA GLY A 149 2.25 3.72 2.03
C GLY A 149 2.35 2.56 3.02
N MET A 150 3.39 2.53 3.85
CA MET A 150 3.56 1.48 4.86
C MET A 150 2.67 1.68 6.10
N LEU A 151 2.46 2.93 6.52
CA LEU A 151 1.45 3.26 7.53
C LEU A 151 0.04 2.90 7.04
N ALA A 152 -0.25 3.19 5.77
CA ALA A 152 -1.51 2.82 5.12
C ALA A 152 -1.71 1.29 5.08
N ALA A 153 -0.66 0.51 4.80
CA ALA A 153 -0.70 -0.95 4.86
C ALA A 153 -1.01 -1.46 6.27
N CYS A 154 -0.37 -0.89 7.30
CA CYS A 154 -0.69 -1.21 8.70
C CYS A 154 -2.17 -0.92 9.02
N LEU A 155 -2.66 0.26 8.65
CA LEU A 155 -4.05 0.65 8.91
C LEU A 155 -5.05 -0.24 8.17
N LEU A 156 -4.79 -0.58 6.90
CA LEU A 156 -5.62 -1.50 6.13
C LEU A 156 -5.66 -2.90 6.78
N LEU A 157 -4.51 -3.47 7.14
CA LEU A 157 -4.43 -4.77 7.81
C LEU A 157 -5.14 -4.77 9.16
N PHE A 158 -4.97 -3.70 9.93
CA PHE A 158 -5.65 -3.51 11.21
C PHE A 158 -7.18 -3.42 11.04
N ALA A 159 -7.65 -2.61 10.10
CA ALA A 159 -9.07 -2.46 9.77
C ALA A 159 -9.69 -3.80 9.36
N LEU A 160 -9.03 -4.55 8.46
CA LEU A 160 -9.49 -5.88 8.06
C LEU A 160 -9.52 -6.86 9.22
N GLY A 161 -8.55 -6.78 10.15
CA GLY A 161 -8.55 -7.55 11.39
C GLY A 161 -9.79 -7.29 12.22
N LEU A 162 -10.13 -6.01 12.44
CA LEU A 162 -11.33 -5.61 13.18
C LEU A 162 -12.62 -6.08 12.48
N ILE A 163 -12.68 -5.99 11.15
CA ILE A 163 -13.82 -6.42 10.33
C ILE A 163 -14.03 -7.94 10.44
N ILE A 164 -12.97 -8.74 10.27
CA ILE A 164 -13.04 -10.21 10.39
C ILE A 164 -13.43 -10.62 11.81
N GLU A 165 -12.91 -9.97 12.83
CA GLU A 165 -13.30 -10.25 14.22
C GLU A 165 -14.74 -9.81 14.51
N ALA A 166 -15.22 -8.72 13.90
CA ALA A 166 -16.60 -8.26 14.01
C ALA A 166 -17.58 -9.15 13.25
N ASP A 167 -17.13 -9.93 12.26
CA ASP A 167 -17.98 -10.90 11.57
C ASP A 167 -18.29 -12.14 12.42
N LYS A 168 -17.52 -12.41 13.49
CA LYS A 168 -17.69 -13.61 14.32
C LYS A 168 -18.93 -13.58 15.21
N ALA A 169 -19.40 -12.39 15.59
CA ALA A 169 -20.56 -12.18 16.43
C ALA A 169 -21.30 -10.92 15.98
N ILE A 170 -22.53 -10.65 16.45
CA ILE A 170 -23.22 -9.40 16.10
C ILE A 170 -22.44 -8.24 16.76
N PRO A 171 -21.87 -7.30 15.99
CA PRO A 171 -21.07 -6.23 16.56
C PRO A 171 -21.97 -5.20 17.25
N SER A 172 -21.47 -4.63 18.36
CA SER A 172 -22.14 -3.53 19.05
C SER A 172 -22.04 -2.24 18.24
N GLY A 173 -22.95 -1.29 18.49
CA GLY A 173 -22.91 0.04 17.83
C GLY A 173 -21.58 0.77 18.07
N LYS A 174 -21.03 0.71 19.28
CA LYS A 174 -19.71 1.29 19.61
C LYS A 174 -18.59 0.67 18.77
N ARG A 175 -18.59 -0.65 18.60
CA ARG A 175 -17.60 -1.35 17.76
C ARG A 175 -17.75 -0.96 16.29
N LEU A 176 -18.98 -0.86 15.79
CA LEU A 176 -19.25 -0.41 14.42
C LEU A 176 -18.78 1.04 14.19
N ALA A 177 -19.05 1.94 15.12
CA ALA A 177 -18.58 3.32 15.07
C ALA A 177 -17.04 3.39 15.06
N ALA A 178 -16.37 2.58 15.90
CA ALA A 178 -14.91 2.50 15.92
C ALA A 178 -14.33 2.00 14.59
N ILE A 179 -14.94 0.97 13.98
CA ILE A 179 -14.49 0.49 12.65
C ILE A 179 -14.71 1.58 11.59
N GLY A 180 -15.85 2.28 11.62
CA GLY A 180 -16.11 3.43 10.73
C GLY A 180 -15.06 4.52 10.87
N ALA A 181 -14.66 4.86 12.10
CA ALA A 181 -13.60 5.83 12.36
C ALA A 181 -12.22 5.38 11.82
N ILE A 182 -11.89 4.09 11.96
CA ILE A 182 -10.65 3.53 11.39
C ILE A 182 -10.68 3.54 9.86
N VAL A 183 -11.83 3.29 9.22
CA VAL A 183 -11.98 3.41 7.76
C VAL A 183 -11.77 4.87 7.31
N ALA A 184 -12.31 5.85 8.04
CA ALA A 184 -12.06 7.27 7.76
C ALA A 184 -10.57 7.63 7.90
N LEU A 185 -9.90 7.11 8.93
CA LEU A 185 -8.46 7.31 9.11
C LEU A 185 -7.65 6.67 7.98
N CYS A 186 -8.04 5.47 7.50
CA CYS A 186 -7.43 4.85 6.33
C CYS A 186 -7.55 5.79 5.13
N LEU A 187 -8.74 6.33 4.87
CA LEU A 187 -9.02 7.23 3.74
C LEU A 187 -8.19 8.53 3.83
N PHE A 188 -8.07 9.12 5.02
CA PHE A 188 -7.28 10.32 5.26
C PHE A 188 -5.78 10.09 5.04
N VAL A 189 -5.24 8.96 5.53
CA VAL A 189 -3.82 8.63 5.35
C VAL A 189 -3.54 8.28 3.89
N ASN A 190 -4.33 7.38 3.30
CA ASN A 190 -4.16 6.94 1.93
C ASN A 190 -5.50 6.50 1.32
N GLN A 191 -5.92 7.19 0.25
CA GLN A 191 -7.24 7.03 -0.31
C GLN A 191 -7.50 5.60 -0.82
N ALA A 192 -6.46 4.93 -1.36
CA ALA A 192 -6.53 3.53 -1.77
C ALA A 192 -6.79 2.60 -0.58
N ALA A 193 -6.05 2.75 0.54
CA ALA A 193 -6.31 1.98 1.75
C ALA A 193 -7.74 2.20 2.28
N GLY A 194 -8.23 3.45 2.24
CA GLY A 194 -9.60 3.82 2.59
C GLY A 194 -10.65 3.09 1.75
N LEU A 195 -10.49 3.03 0.43
CA LEU A 195 -11.39 2.30 -0.46
C LEU A 195 -11.41 0.80 -0.17
N GLY A 196 -10.24 0.20 0.05
CA GLY A 196 -10.14 -1.22 0.41
C GLY A 196 -10.82 -1.56 1.73
N ALA A 197 -10.51 -0.80 2.79
CA ALA A 197 -11.11 -0.98 4.10
C ALA A 197 -12.62 -0.68 4.09
N GLY A 198 -13.04 0.38 3.40
CA GLY A 198 -14.43 0.78 3.26
C GLY A 198 -15.27 -0.24 2.51
N GLY A 199 -14.76 -0.82 1.43
CA GLY A 199 -15.46 -1.88 0.70
C GLY A 199 -15.66 -3.15 1.53
N ALA A 200 -14.62 -3.61 2.24
CA ALA A 200 -14.75 -4.74 3.16
C ALA A 200 -15.70 -4.43 4.32
N PHE A 201 -15.70 -3.20 4.83
CA PHE A 201 -16.60 -2.79 5.89
C PHE A 201 -18.05 -2.71 5.42
N ALA A 202 -18.30 -2.15 4.23
CA ALA A 202 -19.62 -2.13 3.60
C ALA A 202 -20.16 -3.56 3.43
N LEU A 203 -19.32 -4.50 2.99
CA LEU A 203 -19.69 -5.91 2.89
C LEU A 203 -20.10 -6.51 4.25
N LEU A 204 -19.40 -6.16 5.33
CA LEU A 204 -19.76 -6.58 6.68
C LEU A 204 -21.12 -6.01 7.09
N LEU A 205 -21.36 -4.72 6.83
CA LEU A 205 -22.63 -4.07 7.16
C LEU A 205 -23.80 -4.74 6.43
N VAL A 206 -23.67 -4.92 5.11
CA VAL A 206 -24.70 -5.59 4.29
C VAL A 206 -24.98 -7.02 4.76
N ARG A 207 -23.95 -7.77 5.18
CA ARG A 207 -24.09 -9.17 5.58
C ARG A 207 -24.59 -9.39 7.01
N ARG A 208 -24.26 -8.49 7.95
CA ARG A 208 -24.42 -8.75 9.39
C ARG A 208 -25.23 -7.70 10.14
N VAL A 209 -25.40 -6.51 9.59
CA VAL A 209 -25.96 -5.36 10.31
C VAL A 209 -27.25 -4.89 9.65
N PRO A 210 -28.40 -4.91 10.35
CA PRO A 210 -29.63 -4.40 9.77
C PRO A 210 -29.50 -2.89 9.48
N PRO A 211 -30.08 -2.37 8.37
CA PRO A 211 -29.92 -0.97 7.94
C PRO A 211 -30.19 0.07 9.02
N ARG A 212 -31.19 -0.16 9.89
CA ARG A 212 -31.50 0.71 11.05
C ARG A 212 -30.33 0.96 12.02
N ARG A 213 -29.31 0.10 12.02
CA ARG A 213 -28.10 0.22 12.87
C ARG A 213 -26.91 0.84 12.14
N TRP A 214 -27.06 1.24 10.87
CA TRP A 214 -25.98 1.85 10.08
C TRP A 214 -25.66 3.28 10.53
N VAL A 215 -26.50 3.90 11.35
CA VAL A 215 -26.23 5.21 11.94
C VAL A 215 -24.91 5.25 12.73
N ALA A 216 -24.63 4.22 13.53
CA ALA A 216 -23.41 4.18 14.35
C ALA A 216 -22.11 4.12 13.52
N PRO A 217 -21.95 3.21 12.55
CA PRO A 217 -20.76 3.19 11.70
C PRO A 217 -20.63 4.44 10.82
N VAL A 218 -21.72 4.98 10.29
CA VAL A 218 -21.71 6.22 9.51
C VAL A 218 -21.28 7.41 10.37
N LEU A 219 -21.83 7.55 11.58
CA LEU A 219 -21.45 8.61 12.50
C LEU A 219 -19.97 8.52 12.89
N GLY A 220 -19.48 7.31 13.20
CA GLY A 220 -18.06 7.09 13.49
C GLY A 220 -17.15 7.49 12.33
N PHE A 221 -17.52 7.15 11.10
CA PHE A 221 -16.80 7.55 9.88
C PHE A 221 -16.83 9.06 9.67
N VAL A 222 -18.00 9.69 9.69
CA VAL A 222 -18.17 11.13 9.43
C VAL A 222 -17.43 11.95 10.48
N VAL A 223 -17.60 11.66 11.77
CA VAL A 223 -16.91 12.39 12.84
C VAL A 223 -15.40 12.30 12.70
N ALA A 224 -14.86 11.09 12.49
CA ALA A 224 -13.42 10.91 12.31
C ALA A 224 -12.90 11.62 11.05
N LEU A 225 -13.64 11.56 9.94
CA LEU A 225 -13.26 12.24 8.70
C LEU A 225 -13.29 13.77 8.87
N THR A 226 -14.32 14.32 9.51
CA THR A 226 -14.41 15.75 9.79
C THR A 226 -13.26 16.21 10.69
N LEU A 227 -12.92 15.46 11.73
CA LEU A 227 -11.82 15.81 12.63
C LEU A 227 -10.43 15.73 11.98
N THR A 228 -10.27 14.90 10.95
CA THR A 228 -8.97 14.69 10.27
C THR A 228 -8.85 15.53 8.99
N ALA A 229 -9.75 15.31 8.03
CA ALA A 229 -9.75 15.99 6.74
C ALA A 229 -10.33 17.41 6.79
N GLY A 230 -11.17 17.73 7.77
CA GLY A 230 -11.82 19.05 7.89
C GLY A 230 -10.83 20.20 8.08
N PRO A 231 -9.94 20.16 9.10
CA PRO A 231 -8.92 21.20 9.29
C PRO A 231 -8.00 21.36 8.08
N TRP A 232 -7.63 20.25 7.44
CA TRP A 232 -6.82 20.24 6.22
C TRP A 232 -7.54 20.89 5.03
N ALA A 233 -8.80 20.53 4.80
CA ALA A 233 -9.63 21.13 3.76
C ALA A 233 -9.82 22.63 3.97
N MET A 234 -10.01 23.07 5.23
CA MET A 234 -10.16 24.47 5.58
C MET A 234 -8.87 25.25 5.29
N ARG A 235 -7.71 24.71 5.68
CA ARG A 235 -6.41 25.31 5.33
C ARG A 235 -6.23 25.43 3.82
N ASN A 236 -6.59 24.39 3.06
CA ASN A 236 -6.45 24.42 1.60
C ASN A 236 -7.44 25.39 0.96
N ALA A 237 -8.64 25.58 1.52
CA ALA A 237 -9.55 26.61 1.04
C ALA A 237 -8.96 28.02 1.22
N GLN A 238 -8.25 28.27 2.32
CA GLN A 238 -7.62 29.56 2.61
C GLN A 238 -6.38 29.81 1.75
N GLU A 239 -5.50 28.82 1.60
CA GLU A 239 -4.20 28.99 0.94
C GLU A 239 -4.23 28.69 -0.59
N LEU A 240 -5.14 27.81 -1.03
CA LEU A 240 -5.24 27.34 -2.42
C LEU A 240 -6.55 27.75 -3.10
N GLY A 241 -7.43 28.47 -2.39
CA GLY A 241 -8.68 29.00 -2.92
C GLY A 241 -9.82 27.98 -3.08
N ARG A 242 -9.64 26.71 -2.67
CA ARG A 242 -10.72 25.70 -2.65
C ARG A 242 -10.52 24.60 -1.60
N PRO A 243 -11.60 24.01 -1.05
CA PRO A 243 -11.47 22.94 -0.06
C PRO A 243 -10.94 21.65 -0.70
N ILE A 244 -9.72 21.26 -0.33
CA ILE A 244 -9.09 20.01 -0.76
C ILE A 244 -8.92 19.10 0.46
N PRO A 245 -9.76 18.06 0.65
CA PRO A 245 -9.73 17.24 1.86
C PRO A 245 -8.60 16.22 1.91
N PHE A 246 -7.94 15.95 0.78
CA PHE A 246 -6.84 14.98 0.69
C PHE A 246 -5.67 15.55 -0.12
N ARG A 247 -5.54 15.19 -1.40
CA ARG A 247 -4.51 15.66 -2.34
C ARG A 247 -5.17 16.11 -3.64
N ASP A 248 -4.52 16.99 -4.37
CA ASP A 248 -5.01 17.52 -5.65
C ASP A 248 -4.24 16.99 -6.88
N ASN A 249 -3.15 16.24 -6.67
CA ASN A 249 -2.26 15.74 -7.71
C ASN A 249 -2.87 14.69 -8.68
N LEU A 250 -4.14 14.31 -8.51
CA LEU A 250 -4.79 13.29 -9.34
C LEU A 250 -4.75 13.66 -10.84
N GLY A 251 -4.91 14.93 -11.19
CA GLY A 251 -4.84 15.38 -12.59
C GLY A 251 -3.47 15.12 -13.22
N LEU A 252 -2.39 15.38 -12.47
CA LEU A 252 -1.02 15.11 -12.90
C LEU A 252 -0.78 13.60 -13.08
N GLU A 253 -1.16 12.79 -12.10
CA GLU A 253 -0.98 11.33 -12.13
C GLU A 253 -1.76 10.68 -13.28
N LEU A 254 -2.96 11.18 -13.57
CA LEU A 254 -3.75 10.76 -14.73
C LEU A 254 -3.06 11.12 -16.04
N ALA A 255 -2.47 12.32 -16.15
CA ALA A 255 -1.81 12.80 -17.36
C ALA A 255 -0.51 12.07 -17.67
N LEU A 256 0.25 11.70 -16.63
CA LEU A 256 1.43 10.86 -16.77
C LEU A 256 1.08 9.49 -17.35
N ALA A 257 -0.10 8.97 -17.02
CA ALA A 257 -0.48 7.59 -17.29
C ALA A 257 -1.36 7.40 -18.53
N ASN A 258 -2.12 8.41 -18.94
CA ASN A 258 -3.15 8.33 -19.97
C ASN A 258 -2.92 9.41 -21.04
N ASN A 259 -2.22 9.03 -22.09
CA ASN A 259 -1.88 9.89 -23.22
C ASN A 259 -1.45 9.02 -24.42
N ASP A 260 -1.32 9.65 -25.60
CA ASP A 260 -0.95 8.96 -26.83
C ASP A 260 0.43 8.28 -26.77
N TYR A 261 1.38 8.85 -26.03
CA TYR A 261 2.72 8.26 -25.88
C TYR A 261 2.63 6.93 -25.14
N MET A 262 1.94 6.91 -24.00
CA MET A 262 1.72 5.69 -23.22
C MET A 262 0.89 4.65 -23.99
N ALA A 263 -0.07 5.10 -24.81
CA ALA A 263 -0.91 4.21 -25.61
C ALA A 263 -0.17 3.55 -26.78
N ARG A 264 0.93 4.11 -27.29
CA ARG A 264 1.59 3.65 -28.52
C ARG A 264 3.00 3.12 -28.32
N THR A 265 3.49 3.09 -27.09
CA THR A 265 4.88 2.73 -26.80
C THR A 265 5.10 1.23 -26.60
N ASP A 266 6.24 0.74 -27.08
CA ASP A 266 6.79 -0.57 -26.75
C ASP A 266 7.69 -0.52 -25.49
N ASP A 267 8.28 0.64 -25.18
CA ASP A 267 9.10 0.88 -23.98
C ASP A 267 8.38 1.82 -23.00
N ARG A 268 7.56 1.21 -22.15
CA ARG A 268 6.78 1.92 -21.13
C ARG A 268 7.64 2.62 -20.09
N HIS A 269 8.81 2.07 -19.75
CA HIS A 269 9.68 2.66 -18.74
C HIS A 269 10.26 3.98 -19.25
N ARG A 270 10.88 3.94 -20.43
CA ARG A 270 11.42 5.15 -21.07
C ARG A 270 10.35 6.20 -21.29
N THR A 271 9.19 5.79 -21.81
CA THR A 271 8.09 6.72 -22.11
C THR A 271 7.57 7.39 -20.84
N PHE A 272 7.44 6.65 -19.74
CA PHE A 272 7.04 7.23 -18.47
C PHE A 272 8.06 8.25 -17.93
N MET A 273 9.37 7.96 -18.06
CA MET A 273 10.43 8.90 -17.69
C MET A 273 10.41 10.16 -18.55
N GLU A 274 10.20 10.02 -19.86
CA GLU A 274 10.03 11.17 -20.77
C GLU A 274 8.79 12.00 -20.42
N MET A 275 7.69 11.36 -20.02
CA MET A 275 6.50 12.06 -19.55
C MET A 275 6.76 12.82 -18.24
N LEU A 276 7.47 12.21 -17.28
CA LEU A 276 7.89 12.92 -16.07
C LEU A 276 8.70 14.18 -16.40
N ASP A 277 9.69 14.08 -17.30
CA ASP A 277 10.49 15.24 -17.72
C ASP A 277 9.67 16.35 -18.37
N ARG A 278 8.58 16.01 -19.05
CA ARG A 278 7.70 16.96 -19.73
C ARG A 278 6.73 17.69 -18.81
N ILE A 279 6.05 16.96 -17.92
CA ILE A 279 4.89 17.50 -17.19
C ILE A 279 5.06 17.55 -15.67
N HIS A 280 6.01 16.82 -15.10
CA HIS A 280 6.17 16.79 -13.65
C HIS A 280 6.80 18.09 -13.14
N PRO A 281 6.22 18.78 -12.13
CA PRO A 281 6.75 20.07 -11.67
C PRO A 281 8.14 20.05 -11.02
N MET A 282 8.64 18.89 -10.60
CA MET A 282 10.08 18.75 -10.23
C MET A 282 11.02 18.91 -11.42
N LYS A 283 10.52 18.90 -12.65
CA LYS A 283 11.30 19.00 -13.88
C LYS A 283 11.11 20.39 -14.49
N PRO A 284 12.14 20.96 -15.16
CA PRO A 284 12.08 22.35 -15.63
C PRO A 284 10.86 22.69 -16.50
N ALA A 285 10.46 21.78 -17.40
CA ALA A 285 9.31 21.99 -18.27
C ALA A 285 7.98 22.01 -17.50
N GLY A 286 7.78 21.05 -16.59
CA GLY A 286 6.60 20.99 -15.73
C GLY A 286 6.53 22.18 -14.78
N LEU A 287 7.66 22.62 -14.20
CA LEU A 287 7.72 23.80 -13.34
C LEU A 287 7.32 25.08 -14.08
N ALA A 288 7.82 25.25 -15.31
CA ALA A 288 7.46 26.39 -16.16
C ALA A 288 5.97 26.35 -16.54
N ALA A 289 5.40 25.18 -16.80
CA ALA A 289 3.97 25.02 -17.07
C ALA A 289 3.10 25.33 -15.83
N LEU A 290 3.51 24.86 -14.64
CA LEU A 290 2.84 25.18 -13.38
C LEU A 290 2.80 26.69 -13.12
N ARG A 291 3.93 27.39 -13.31
CA ARG A 291 4.01 28.85 -13.14
C ARG A 291 3.13 29.60 -14.13
N ARG A 292 3.14 29.21 -15.41
CA ARG A 292 2.26 29.81 -16.44
C ARG A 292 0.78 29.60 -16.18
N SER A 293 0.42 28.49 -15.51
CA SER A 293 -0.97 28.16 -15.19
C SER A 293 -1.52 28.96 -13.99
N GLY A 294 -0.67 29.71 -13.29
CA GLY A 294 -1.07 30.48 -12.11
C GLY A 294 -1.03 29.69 -10.79
N GLY A 295 -0.41 28.51 -10.76
CA GLY A 295 -0.21 27.72 -9.55
C GLY A 295 -0.58 26.23 -9.70
N GLU A 296 -0.37 25.49 -8.61
CA GLU A 296 -0.54 24.03 -8.54
C GLU A 296 -1.96 23.57 -8.91
N VAL A 297 -2.98 24.15 -8.26
CA VAL A 297 -4.39 23.79 -8.46
C VAL A 297 -4.82 23.96 -9.92
N ALA A 298 -4.53 25.12 -10.50
CA ALA A 298 -4.91 25.43 -11.88
C ALA A 298 -4.17 24.53 -12.88
N TYR A 299 -2.89 24.27 -12.66
CA TYR A 299 -2.11 23.37 -13.50
C TYR A 299 -2.67 21.93 -13.47
N TYR A 300 -3.01 21.42 -12.30
CA TYR A 300 -3.57 20.07 -12.17
C TYR A 300 -4.99 19.94 -12.73
N ASP A 301 -5.80 20.98 -12.61
CA ASP A 301 -7.12 21.01 -13.24
C ASP A 301 -7.00 21.00 -14.77
N GLN A 302 -6.08 21.79 -15.36
CA GLN A 302 -5.81 21.77 -16.80
C GLN A 302 -5.36 20.38 -17.28
N LEU A 303 -4.43 19.73 -16.57
CA LEU A 303 -4.01 18.37 -16.90
C LEU A 303 -5.17 17.36 -16.79
N LYS A 304 -6.01 17.49 -15.76
CA LYS A 304 -7.18 16.63 -15.57
C LYS A 304 -8.17 16.79 -16.73
N GLU A 305 -8.45 18.02 -17.15
CA GLU A 305 -9.34 18.31 -18.28
C GLU A 305 -8.81 17.72 -19.59
N GLN A 306 -7.51 17.89 -19.86
CA GLN A 306 -6.85 17.30 -21.04
C GLN A 306 -7.01 15.78 -21.07
N VAL A 307 -6.78 15.11 -19.93
CA VAL A 307 -6.90 13.66 -19.86
C VAL A 307 -8.34 13.18 -19.98
N ILE A 308 -9.30 13.87 -19.36
CA ILE A 308 -10.72 13.54 -19.52
C ILE A 308 -11.13 13.66 -21.00
N GLY A 309 -10.68 14.71 -21.70
CA GLY A 309 -10.88 14.85 -23.14
C GLY A 309 -10.22 13.74 -23.96
N TRP A 310 -9.00 13.34 -23.59
CA TRP A 310 -8.30 12.22 -24.23
C TRP A 310 -9.03 10.90 -24.01
N ILE A 311 -9.48 10.59 -22.80
CA ILE A 311 -10.26 9.37 -22.49
C ILE A 311 -11.56 9.34 -23.30
N GLY A 312 -12.24 10.48 -23.45
CA GLY A 312 -13.46 10.58 -24.25
C GLY A 312 -13.25 10.28 -25.73
N THR A 313 -12.08 10.62 -26.28
CA THR A 313 -11.71 10.37 -27.68
C THR A 313 -10.99 9.04 -27.90
N HIS A 314 -10.41 8.44 -26.85
CA HIS A 314 -9.64 7.19 -26.90
C HIS A 314 -10.08 6.15 -25.84
N PRO A 315 -11.37 5.78 -25.75
CA PRO A 315 -11.86 4.91 -24.68
C PRO A 315 -11.26 3.49 -24.74
N ALA A 316 -10.97 2.97 -25.94
CA ALA A 316 -10.35 1.66 -26.11
C ALA A 316 -8.89 1.64 -25.61
N ASP A 317 -8.12 2.69 -25.90
CA ASP A 317 -6.74 2.80 -25.40
C ASP A 317 -6.73 2.99 -23.88
N PHE A 318 -7.63 3.80 -23.34
CA PHE A 318 -7.77 3.94 -21.89
C PHE A 318 -8.10 2.60 -21.20
N ALA A 319 -9.04 1.83 -21.76
CA ALA A 319 -9.37 0.50 -21.24
C ALA A 319 -8.16 -0.46 -21.32
N ARG A 320 -7.43 -0.46 -22.44
CA ARG A 320 -6.22 -1.27 -22.63
C ARG A 320 -5.14 -0.89 -21.61
N LEU A 321 -4.83 0.39 -21.46
CA LEU A 321 -3.86 0.88 -20.48
C LEU A 321 -4.26 0.50 -19.05
N SER A 322 -5.54 0.64 -18.72
CA SER A 322 -6.07 0.25 -17.41
C SER A 322 -5.90 -1.26 -17.16
N LEU A 323 -6.18 -2.12 -18.14
CA LEU A 323 -5.98 -3.57 -18.01
C LEU A 323 -4.49 -3.93 -17.85
N VAL A 324 -3.59 -3.28 -18.59
CA VAL A 324 -2.15 -3.46 -18.44
C VAL A 324 -1.71 -3.09 -17.01
N ARG A 325 -2.16 -1.95 -16.49
CA ARG A 325 -1.82 -1.51 -15.12
C ARG A 325 -2.44 -2.41 -14.05
N ALA A 326 -3.66 -2.89 -14.26
CA ALA A 326 -4.28 -3.88 -13.39
C ALA A 326 -3.44 -5.17 -13.32
N SER A 327 -2.85 -5.60 -14.45
CA SER A 327 -1.90 -6.71 -14.48
C SER A 327 -0.61 -6.36 -13.74
N ASP A 328 0.03 -5.21 -14.03
CA ASP A 328 1.30 -4.79 -13.43
C ASP A 328 1.25 -4.69 -11.89
N ILE A 329 0.10 -4.36 -11.31
CA ILE A 329 -0.07 -4.31 -9.85
C ILE A 329 0.20 -5.68 -9.21
N PHE A 330 -0.23 -6.78 -9.85
CA PHE A 330 -0.04 -8.13 -9.34
C PHE A 330 1.21 -8.80 -9.93
N PHE A 331 1.49 -8.51 -11.20
CA PHE A 331 2.58 -9.07 -11.98
C PHE A 331 3.50 -7.93 -12.45
N PRO A 332 4.20 -7.27 -11.53
CA PRO A 332 4.99 -6.08 -11.85
C PRO A 332 6.09 -6.38 -12.88
N PRO A 333 6.28 -5.48 -13.87
CA PRO A 333 7.34 -5.61 -14.85
C PRO A 333 8.71 -5.38 -14.20
N ALA A 334 9.78 -5.89 -14.82
CA ALA A 334 11.11 -5.87 -14.21
C ALA A 334 11.62 -4.46 -13.88
N TRP A 335 11.24 -3.46 -14.69
CA TRP A 335 11.67 -2.07 -14.52
C TRP A 335 11.15 -1.41 -13.22
N TYR A 336 10.16 -2.01 -12.55
CA TYR A 336 9.70 -1.54 -11.23
C TYR A 336 10.78 -1.63 -10.15
N TRP A 337 11.74 -2.55 -10.29
CA TRP A 337 12.88 -2.66 -9.39
C TRP A 337 14.03 -1.72 -9.74
N THR A 338 14.02 -1.09 -10.91
CA THR A 338 15.13 -0.22 -11.37
C THR A 338 14.81 1.27 -11.28
N PHE A 339 13.61 1.62 -10.81
CA PHE A 339 13.07 2.99 -10.88
C PHE A 339 13.87 4.02 -10.04
N TRP A 340 14.44 3.60 -8.90
CA TRP A 340 15.25 4.46 -8.01
C TRP A 340 16.66 3.91 -7.75
N GLY A 341 17.25 3.25 -8.75
CA GLY A 341 18.67 2.88 -8.68
C GLY A 341 19.01 1.70 -7.77
N GLU A 342 18.05 0.86 -7.39
CA GLU A 342 18.40 -0.52 -7.01
C GLU A 342 19.12 -1.12 -8.23
N GLY A 343 20.43 -1.34 -8.11
CA GLY A 343 21.19 -2.05 -9.14
C GLY A 343 20.47 -3.36 -9.47
N ALA A 344 20.49 -3.76 -10.74
CA ALA A 344 19.71 -4.86 -11.32
C ALA A 344 20.06 -6.28 -10.78
N LYS A 345 20.41 -6.42 -9.51
CA LYS A 345 20.79 -7.68 -8.88
C LYS A 345 19.54 -8.51 -8.62
N ALA A 346 19.49 -9.69 -9.23
CA ALA A 346 18.46 -10.69 -9.04
C ALA A 346 17.02 -10.21 -9.30
N VAL A 347 16.82 -9.24 -10.21
CA VAL A 347 15.48 -8.76 -10.60
C VAL A 347 14.62 -9.92 -11.13
N GLY A 348 15.16 -10.76 -12.02
CA GLY A 348 14.44 -11.92 -12.58
C GLY A 348 13.90 -12.87 -11.50
N PRO A 349 14.75 -13.41 -10.60
CA PRO A 349 14.30 -14.25 -9.49
C PRO A 349 13.29 -13.57 -8.55
N ARG A 350 13.50 -12.29 -8.19
CA ARG A 350 12.57 -11.53 -7.35
C ARG A 350 11.22 -11.33 -8.02
N GLN A 351 11.22 -11.05 -9.32
CA GLN A 351 10.03 -10.89 -10.14
C GLN A 351 9.26 -12.21 -10.21
N ALA A 352 9.93 -13.30 -10.59
CA ALA A 352 9.32 -14.64 -10.68
C ALA A 352 8.68 -15.06 -9.35
N LEU A 353 9.38 -14.83 -8.22
CA LEU A 353 8.83 -15.13 -6.90
C LEU A 353 7.63 -14.23 -6.54
N THR A 354 7.71 -12.93 -6.85
CA THR A 354 6.59 -11.98 -6.64
C THR A 354 5.37 -12.37 -7.46
N TRP A 355 5.57 -12.80 -8.70
CA TRP A 355 4.51 -13.29 -9.58
C TRP A 355 3.90 -14.59 -9.05
N ALA A 356 4.73 -15.56 -8.63
CA ALA A 356 4.27 -16.80 -8.04
C ALA A 356 3.43 -16.56 -6.78
N ILE A 357 3.89 -15.68 -5.88
CA ILE A 357 3.14 -15.28 -4.68
C ILE A 357 1.79 -14.66 -5.08
N SER A 358 1.79 -13.77 -6.07
CA SER A 358 0.57 -13.09 -6.50
C SER A 358 -0.43 -14.04 -7.14
N ALA A 359 0.03 -14.93 -8.03
CA ALA A 359 -0.79 -15.96 -8.64
C ALA A 359 -1.40 -16.90 -7.59
N LEU A 360 -0.58 -17.40 -6.66
CA LEU A 360 -1.03 -18.26 -5.58
C LEU A 360 -2.03 -17.54 -4.67
N ALA A 361 -1.78 -16.27 -4.32
CA ALA A 361 -2.68 -15.49 -3.48
C ALA A 361 -4.03 -15.25 -4.17
N LEU A 362 -4.02 -14.85 -5.44
CA LEU A 362 -5.24 -14.63 -6.23
C LEU A 362 -6.04 -15.92 -6.39
N LEU A 363 -5.39 -17.05 -6.70
CA LEU A 363 -6.04 -18.36 -6.76
C LEU A 363 -6.61 -18.79 -5.39
N SER A 364 -5.88 -18.50 -4.31
CA SER A 364 -6.34 -18.77 -2.95
C SER A 364 -7.57 -17.94 -2.59
N LEU A 365 -7.63 -16.66 -2.97
CA LEU A 365 -8.82 -15.83 -2.77
C LEU A 365 -9.97 -16.30 -3.65
N ALA A 366 -9.73 -16.59 -4.93
CA ALA A 366 -10.75 -17.06 -5.86
C ALA A 366 -11.41 -18.37 -5.37
N THR A 367 -10.66 -19.24 -4.69
CA THR A 367 -11.19 -20.51 -4.17
C THR A 367 -11.78 -20.38 -2.76
N LEU A 368 -11.15 -19.59 -1.87
CA LEU A 368 -11.54 -19.49 -0.46
C LEU A 368 -12.61 -18.43 -0.19
N ALA A 369 -12.72 -17.36 -0.99
CA ALA A 369 -13.67 -16.27 -0.74
C ALA A 369 -15.13 -16.76 -0.74
N TRP A 370 -15.47 -17.71 -1.61
CA TRP A 370 -16.82 -18.31 -1.67
C TRP A 370 -17.07 -19.30 -0.52
N ARG A 371 -16.01 -19.87 0.05
CA ARG A 371 -16.09 -20.90 1.10
C ARG A 371 -15.93 -20.35 2.50
N ARG A 372 -15.30 -19.17 2.64
CA ARG A 372 -14.95 -18.56 3.92
C ARG A 372 -15.22 -17.07 3.89
N ARG A 373 -16.13 -16.63 4.75
CA ARG A 373 -16.54 -15.22 4.89
C ARG A 373 -15.35 -14.30 5.16
N SER A 374 -14.39 -14.73 5.98
CA SER A 374 -13.15 -13.99 6.27
C SER A 374 -12.35 -13.65 5.01
N HIS A 375 -12.20 -14.61 4.10
CA HIS A 375 -11.46 -14.43 2.85
C HIS A 375 -12.23 -13.57 1.85
N ALA A 376 -13.57 -13.53 1.92
CA ALA A 376 -14.36 -12.62 1.11
C ALA A 376 -14.10 -11.14 1.44
N TYR A 377 -13.87 -10.79 2.71
CA TYR A 377 -13.50 -9.41 3.09
C TYR A 377 -12.16 -9.00 2.47
N VAL A 378 -11.17 -9.90 2.51
CA VAL A 378 -9.86 -9.69 1.85
C VAL A 378 -10.03 -9.60 0.33
N ALA A 379 -10.84 -10.47 -0.27
CA ALA A 379 -11.08 -10.49 -1.71
C ALA A 379 -11.81 -9.25 -2.24
N VAL A 380 -12.58 -8.55 -1.40
CA VAL A 380 -13.20 -7.25 -1.74
C VAL A 380 -12.24 -6.10 -1.49
N ALA A 381 -11.54 -6.11 -0.35
CA ALA A 381 -10.62 -5.04 0.00
C ALA A 381 -9.49 -4.86 -1.01
N LEU A 382 -8.94 -5.98 -1.48
CA LEU A 382 -7.76 -5.98 -2.30
C LEU A 382 -7.95 -5.28 -3.67
N PRO A 383 -8.94 -5.64 -4.51
CA PRO A 383 -9.16 -4.94 -5.78
C PRO A 383 -9.58 -3.48 -5.56
N LEU A 384 -10.39 -3.17 -4.55
CA LEU A 384 -10.80 -1.79 -4.27
C LEU A 384 -9.63 -0.92 -3.79
N ALA A 385 -8.69 -1.47 -3.03
CA ALA A 385 -7.48 -0.77 -2.66
C ALA A 385 -6.58 -0.48 -3.87
N MET A 386 -6.59 -1.35 -4.87
CA MET A 386 -5.76 -1.21 -6.06
C MET A 386 -6.42 -0.40 -7.18
N LEU A 387 -7.74 -0.18 -7.12
CA LEU A 387 -8.49 0.51 -8.16
C LEU A 387 -7.93 1.89 -8.53
N PRO A 388 -7.50 2.77 -7.60
CA PRO A 388 -6.91 4.05 -7.98
C PRO A 388 -5.66 3.89 -8.86
N TYR A 389 -4.82 2.89 -8.55
CA TYR A 389 -3.58 2.60 -9.29
C TYR A 389 -3.81 1.87 -10.62
N VAL A 390 -5.05 1.47 -10.93
CA VAL A 390 -5.42 1.01 -12.27
C VAL A 390 -5.61 2.20 -13.22
N LEU A 391 -5.98 3.36 -12.68
CA LEU A 391 -6.29 4.58 -13.45
C LEU A 391 -5.04 5.45 -13.68
N VAL A 392 -4.08 5.38 -12.76
CA VAL A 392 -2.80 6.12 -12.83
C VAL A 392 -1.63 5.16 -12.98
N GLN A 393 -0.43 5.64 -13.34
CA GLN A 393 0.73 4.78 -13.54
C GLN A 393 1.17 4.18 -12.20
N PRO A 394 1.09 2.84 -12.01
CA PRO A 394 1.60 2.25 -10.79
C PRO A 394 3.12 2.35 -10.78
N VAL A 395 3.65 2.61 -9.60
CA VAL A 395 5.06 2.37 -9.27
C VAL A 395 5.14 1.35 -8.15
N PHE A 396 6.30 0.72 -8.00
CA PHE A 396 6.44 -0.45 -7.14
C PHE A 396 6.09 -0.18 -5.67
N ARG A 397 6.32 1.03 -5.17
CA ARG A 397 5.91 1.46 -3.83
C ARG A 397 4.40 1.39 -3.58
N TYR A 398 3.54 1.66 -4.56
CA TYR A 398 2.08 1.62 -4.38
C TYR A 398 1.58 0.19 -4.13
N ARG A 399 2.27 -0.79 -4.73
CA ARG A 399 2.02 -2.20 -4.55
C ARG A 399 2.27 -2.67 -3.11
N TYR A 400 3.14 -1.99 -2.36
CA TYR A 400 3.48 -2.35 -0.98
C TYR A 400 2.23 -2.44 -0.08
N LEU A 401 1.21 -1.63 -0.36
CA LEU A 401 -0.06 -1.59 0.37
C LEU A 401 -0.71 -2.98 0.55
N ILE A 402 -0.52 -3.89 -0.41
CA ILE A 402 -1.08 -5.26 -0.37
C ILE A 402 0.00 -6.36 -0.38
N ALA A 403 1.28 -6.01 -0.47
CA ALA A 403 2.36 -6.98 -0.69
C ALA A 403 2.46 -8.03 0.43
N THR A 404 2.52 -7.58 1.69
CA THR A 404 2.56 -8.49 2.85
C THR A 404 1.30 -9.35 2.92
N LEU A 405 0.12 -8.79 2.64
CA LEU A 405 -1.13 -9.52 2.68
C LEU A 405 -1.16 -10.66 1.66
N LEU A 406 -0.68 -10.43 0.43
CA LEU A 406 -0.59 -11.46 -0.60
C LEU A 406 0.32 -12.61 -0.18
N VAL A 407 1.47 -12.33 0.43
CA VAL A 407 2.38 -13.37 0.98
C VAL A 407 1.63 -14.28 1.94
N PHE A 408 0.90 -13.69 2.88
CA PHE A 408 0.15 -14.41 3.89
C PHE A 408 -1.02 -15.22 3.32
N VAL A 409 -1.74 -14.66 2.34
CA VAL A 409 -2.84 -15.35 1.65
C VAL A 409 -2.32 -16.52 0.79
N ALA A 410 -1.21 -16.33 0.07
CA ALA A 410 -0.56 -17.38 -0.72
C ALA A 410 -0.14 -18.56 0.15
N CYS A 411 0.52 -18.30 1.28
CA CYS A 411 0.93 -19.36 2.22
C CYS A 411 -0.27 -20.08 2.85
N ASP A 412 -1.35 -19.37 3.20
CA ASP A 412 -2.58 -20.01 3.71
C ASP A 412 -3.18 -20.97 2.67
N GLY A 413 -3.34 -20.53 1.43
CA GLY A 413 -3.88 -21.37 0.37
C GLY A 413 -2.99 -22.57 0.03
N LEU A 414 -1.67 -22.36 -0.07
CA LEU A 414 -0.71 -23.44 -0.32
C LEU A 414 -0.76 -24.51 0.78
N MET A 415 -0.76 -24.10 2.05
CA MET A 415 -0.83 -25.05 3.16
C MET A 415 -2.17 -25.81 3.21
N ARG A 416 -3.27 -25.16 2.83
CA ARG A 416 -4.57 -25.83 2.69
C ARG A 416 -4.58 -26.83 1.52
N LEU A 417 -3.96 -26.48 0.40
CA LEU A 417 -3.82 -27.37 -0.75
C LEU A 417 -3.00 -28.60 -0.39
N ILE A 418 -1.85 -28.43 0.29
CA ILE A 418 -1.02 -29.53 0.78
C ILE A 418 -1.81 -30.44 1.73
N ALA A 419 -2.55 -29.86 2.67
CA ALA A 419 -3.37 -30.64 3.60
C ALA A 419 -4.47 -31.43 2.88
N TRP A 420 -5.11 -30.82 1.89
CA TRP A 420 -6.12 -31.47 1.06
C TRP A 420 -5.53 -32.62 0.23
N LEU A 421 -4.39 -32.42 -0.41
CA LEU A 421 -3.68 -33.47 -1.17
C LEU A 421 -3.32 -34.66 -0.27
N ARG A 422 -2.78 -34.42 0.93
CA ARG A 422 -2.43 -35.48 1.89
C ARG A 422 -3.63 -36.26 2.43
N SER A 423 -4.83 -35.69 2.38
CA SER A 423 -6.06 -36.33 2.86
C SER A 423 -6.72 -37.26 1.83
N ARG A 424 -6.23 -37.31 0.58
CA ARG A 424 -6.78 -38.19 -0.47
C ARG A 424 -6.26 -39.63 -0.35
N PRO A 425 -7.15 -40.65 -0.26
CA PRO A 425 -6.76 -42.06 -0.13
C PRO A 425 -5.85 -42.57 -1.26
N ALA A 426 -6.07 -42.12 -2.50
CA ALA A 426 -5.36 -42.62 -3.69
C ALA A 426 -3.84 -42.35 -3.71
N MET A 427 -3.34 -41.35 -2.96
CA MET A 427 -1.90 -41.06 -2.88
C MET A 427 -1.17 -41.88 -1.80
N ARG A 428 -1.90 -42.54 -0.89
CA ARG A 428 -1.30 -43.45 0.11
C ARG A 428 -1.01 -44.84 -0.46
N ILE A 429 -1.63 -45.22 -1.57
CA ILE A 429 -1.53 -46.55 -2.17
C ILE A 429 -0.27 -46.62 -3.05
N GLY A 430 0.01 -45.61 -3.89
CA GLY A 430 1.20 -45.62 -4.76
C GLY A 430 2.56 -45.58 -4.04
N LEU A 431 2.66 -44.95 -2.88
CA LEU A 431 3.93 -44.88 -2.12
C LEU A 431 4.20 -46.14 -1.28
N ARG A 432 3.18 -46.96 -1.00
CA ARG A 432 3.36 -48.24 -0.29
C ARG A 432 3.64 -49.38 -1.26
N ASP A 433 2.99 -49.38 -2.42
CA ASP A 433 3.16 -50.44 -3.40
C ASP A 433 4.53 -50.38 -4.09
N GLU A 434 5.13 -49.19 -4.26
CA GLU A 434 6.52 -49.06 -4.76
C GLU A 434 7.59 -49.46 -3.74
N LEU A 435 7.31 -49.38 -2.44
CA LEU A 435 8.23 -49.83 -1.38
C LEU A 435 8.10 -51.32 -1.08
N VAL A 436 6.93 -51.93 -1.33
CA VAL A 436 6.69 -53.37 -1.16
C VAL A 436 7.08 -54.17 -2.41
N ALA A 437 7.15 -53.53 -3.59
CA ALA A 437 7.67 -54.16 -4.82
C ALA A 437 9.21 -54.11 -4.94
N ALA A 438 9.91 -53.54 -3.96
CA ALA A 438 11.37 -53.41 -3.92
C ALA A 438 12.03 -54.21 -2.77
N GLU A 439 11.25 -55.02 -2.04
CA GLU A 439 11.71 -56.13 -1.19
C GLU A 439 11.36 -57.46 -1.86
#